data_AF-A0A516V6G4-F1
#
_entry.id   AF-A0A516V6G4-F1
#
_cell.length_a   1.000
_cell.length_b   1.000
_cell.length_c   1.000
_cell.angle_alpha   90.00
_cell.angle_beta   90.00
_cell.angle_gamma   90.00
#
_symmetry.space_group_name_H-M   'P 1'
#
loop_
_entity.id
_entity.type
_entity.pdbx_description
1 polymer ?
#
loop_
_entity_poly.entity_id
_entity_poly.type
_entity_poly.pdbx_seq_one_letter_code
_entity_poly.pdbx_strand_id
1 'polypeptide(L)'
;MTRIISTLTLLTASVLLASCWDSKEGQKLAEGKQKGEQAVAALEKFKSVHGQYPKSLSALSPEFLRTPLNELRPDNTEGVTFIYELEPSGTYMLTFHYTGPGVNNCTLQPKGSRERWHCSGFY
;
A
#
# COMPACT_ATOMS: atom_id res chain seq x y z
N MET A 1 21.68 -56.50 10.23
CA MET A 1 20.19 -56.51 10.30
C MET A 1 19.77 -55.33 11.18
N THR A 2 19.45 -54.17 10.62
CA THR A 2 18.17 -53.68 10.06
C THR A 2 17.41 -52.78 11.07
N ARG A 3 17.29 -51.50 10.67
CA ARG A 3 16.19 -50.53 10.90
C ARG A 3 15.99 -49.89 12.27
N ILE A 4 16.51 -48.67 12.45
CA ILE A 4 15.76 -47.57 13.08
C ILE A 4 16.17 -46.23 12.43
N ILE A 5 15.91 -46.08 11.13
CA ILE A 5 16.03 -44.78 10.42
C ILE A 5 14.75 -44.62 9.59
N SER A 6 13.60 -44.38 10.22
CA SER A 6 12.33 -44.21 9.48
C SER A 6 11.22 -43.51 10.28
N THR A 7 11.55 -42.52 11.11
CA THR A 7 10.52 -41.71 11.80
C THR A 7 10.82 -40.21 11.86
N LEU A 8 11.85 -39.72 11.17
CA LEU A 8 12.23 -38.29 11.20
C LEU A 8 12.09 -37.59 9.84
N THR A 9 11.31 -38.16 8.92
CA THR A 9 11.14 -37.68 7.53
C THR A 9 9.68 -37.55 7.13
N LEU A 10 8.77 -37.27 8.08
CA LEU A 10 7.34 -37.15 7.77
C LEU A 10 6.63 -35.92 8.37
N LEU A 11 7.33 -35.04 9.10
CA LEU A 11 6.71 -33.80 9.62
C LEU A 11 7.08 -32.51 8.88
N THR A 12 8.03 -32.54 7.95
CA THR A 12 8.46 -31.33 7.19
C THR A 12 7.67 -31.09 5.90
N ALA A 13 6.69 -31.94 5.58
CA ALA A 13 5.93 -31.83 4.32
C ALA A 13 4.64 -31.00 4.41
N SER A 14 4.18 -30.62 5.61
CA SER A 14 2.87 -29.98 5.79
C SER A 14 2.89 -28.44 5.74
N VAL A 15 4.07 -27.80 5.60
CA VAL A 15 4.21 -26.33 5.64
C VAL A 15 4.20 -25.69 4.23
N LEU A 16 4.22 -26.48 3.15
CA LEU A 16 4.28 -25.96 1.78
C LEU A 16 2.91 -25.78 1.10
N LEU A 17 1.79 -26.03 1.79
CA LEU A 17 0.44 -25.84 1.23
C LEU A 17 -0.23 -24.54 1.66
N ALA A 18 0.48 -23.62 2.33
CA ALA A 18 0.09 -22.21 2.36
C ALA A 18 0.41 -21.56 1.01
N SER A 19 -0.07 -22.15 -0.08
CA SER A 19 -0.20 -21.49 -1.37
C SER A 19 -1.17 -20.34 -1.13
N CYS A 20 -0.60 -19.17 -0.81
CA CYS A 20 -1.30 -17.91 -0.76
C CYS A 20 -2.22 -17.86 -1.98
N TRP A 21 -3.52 -17.90 -1.76
CA TRP A 21 -4.50 -17.67 -2.80
C TRP A 21 -4.41 -16.17 -3.09
N ASP A 22 -3.38 -15.79 -3.84
CA ASP A 22 -3.04 -14.41 -4.11
C ASP A 22 -3.99 -13.94 -5.20
N SER A 23 -5.17 -13.53 -4.77
CA SER A 23 -6.16 -12.99 -5.68
C SER A 23 -5.60 -11.69 -6.27
N LYS A 24 -6.01 -11.35 -7.51
CA LYS A 24 -5.54 -10.11 -8.18
C LYS A 24 -5.86 -8.87 -7.33
N GLU A 25 -6.86 -8.96 -6.48
CA GLU A 25 -7.30 -7.95 -5.52
C GLU A 25 -6.31 -7.81 -4.36
N GLY A 26 -5.83 -8.92 -3.80
CA GLY A 26 -4.77 -8.93 -2.79
C GLY A 26 -3.51 -8.26 -3.29
N GLN A 27 -3.16 -8.48 -4.56
CA GLN A 27 -2.03 -7.84 -5.22
C GLN A 27 -2.20 -6.32 -5.37
N LYS A 28 -3.37 -5.84 -5.82
CA LYS A 28 -3.65 -4.39 -5.91
C LYS A 28 -3.63 -3.71 -4.54
N LEU A 29 -4.18 -4.36 -3.51
CA LEU A 29 -4.14 -3.86 -2.14
C LEU A 29 -2.70 -3.77 -1.63
N ALA A 30 -1.90 -4.82 -1.85
CA ALA A 30 -0.49 -4.85 -1.46
C ALA A 30 0.32 -3.78 -2.21
N GLU A 31 0.10 -3.64 -3.51
CA GLU A 31 0.71 -2.60 -4.34
C GLU A 31 0.34 -1.19 -3.84
N GLY A 32 -0.94 -0.94 -3.55
CA GLY A 32 -1.42 0.33 -3.03
C GLY A 32 -0.80 0.69 -1.70
N LYS A 33 -0.71 -0.27 -0.77
CA LYS A 33 -0.01 -0.07 0.51
C LYS A 33 1.48 0.22 0.27
N GLN A 34 2.17 -0.57 -0.56
CA GLN A 34 3.59 -0.38 -0.82
C GLN A 34 3.89 1.00 -1.44
N LYS A 35 3.17 1.38 -2.50
CA LYS A 35 3.32 2.69 -3.15
C LYS A 35 2.91 3.83 -2.20
N GLY A 36 1.87 3.62 -1.41
CA GLY A 36 1.44 4.57 -0.38
C GLY A 36 2.52 4.82 0.68
N GLU A 37 3.21 3.79 1.17
CA GLU A 37 4.32 3.98 2.11
C GLU A 37 5.49 4.76 1.49
N GLN A 38 5.81 4.51 0.21
CA GLN A 38 6.81 5.30 -0.51
C GLN A 38 6.41 6.77 -0.62
N ALA A 39 5.12 7.03 -0.89
CA ALA A 39 4.55 8.37 -0.94
C ALA A 39 4.66 9.09 0.41
N VAL A 40 4.30 8.41 1.50
CA VAL A 40 4.42 8.94 2.87
C VAL A 40 5.86 9.29 3.19
N ALA A 41 6.82 8.40 2.91
CA ALA A 41 8.23 8.68 3.12
C ALA A 41 8.71 9.91 2.33
N ALA A 42 8.27 10.04 1.08
CA ALA A 42 8.57 11.20 0.23
C ALA A 42 7.94 12.49 0.78
N LEU A 43 6.69 12.45 1.24
CA LEU A 43 5.99 13.59 1.86
C LEU A 43 6.69 14.07 3.13
N GLU A 44 7.06 13.15 4.02
CA GLU A 44 7.80 13.46 5.25
C GLU A 44 9.17 14.05 4.94
N LYS A 45 9.87 13.50 3.93
CA LYS A 45 11.16 14.03 3.49
C LYS A 45 11.01 15.43 2.90
N PHE A 46 10.03 15.65 2.04
CA PHE A 46 9.71 16.97 1.47
C PHE A 46 9.46 17.99 2.58
N LYS A 47 8.61 17.66 3.56
CA LYS A 47 8.35 18.52 4.71
C LYS A 47 9.61 18.81 5.53
N SER A 48 10.49 17.82 5.72
CA SER A 48 11.74 18.04 6.45
C SER A 48 12.68 19.05 5.77
N VAL A 49 12.61 19.17 4.44
CA VAL A 49 13.45 20.09 3.65
C VAL A 49 12.80 21.46 3.51
N HIS A 50 11.49 21.51 3.26
CA HIS A 50 10.78 22.75 2.93
C HIS A 50 9.96 23.33 4.09
N GLY A 51 9.85 22.64 5.22
CA GLY A 51 9.05 23.03 6.39
C GLY A 51 7.54 22.80 6.25
N GLN A 52 7.04 22.44 5.07
CA GLN A 52 5.63 22.22 4.76
C GLN A 52 5.45 21.05 3.79
N TYR A 53 4.27 20.43 3.79
CA TYR A 53 3.92 19.42 2.78
C TYR A 53 3.66 20.07 1.40
N PRO A 54 3.83 19.32 0.29
CA PRO A 54 3.62 19.87 -1.04
C PRO A 54 2.13 20.14 -1.31
N LYS A 55 1.85 21.00 -2.30
CA LYS A 55 0.47 21.27 -2.75
C LYS A 55 -0.13 20.14 -3.60
N SER A 56 0.70 19.26 -4.15
CA SER A 56 0.28 18.11 -4.97
C SER A 56 1.34 17.00 -4.93
N LEU A 57 0.93 15.75 -5.24
CA LEU A 57 1.84 14.60 -5.31
C LEU A 57 2.89 14.74 -6.42
N SER A 58 2.54 15.37 -7.52
CA SER A 58 3.44 15.64 -8.64
C SER A 58 4.72 16.41 -8.22
N ALA A 59 4.65 17.25 -7.17
CA ALA A 59 5.82 17.98 -6.66
C ALA A 59 6.87 17.08 -5.97
N LEU A 60 6.54 15.83 -5.66
CA LEU A 60 7.49 14.87 -5.09
C LEU A 60 8.45 14.30 -6.13
N SER A 61 8.06 14.30 -7.41
CA SER A 61 8.86 13.68 -8.47
C SER A 61 9.74 14.71 -9.19
N PRO A 62 10.94 14.30 -9.67
CA PRO A 62 11.59 13.01 -9.44
C PRO A 62 12.42 12.97 -8.13
N GLU A 63 12.55 14.10 -7.42
CA GLU A 63 13.54 14.29 -6.35
C GLU A 63 13.26 13.42 -5.11
N PHE A 64 12.04 13.43 -4.61
CA PHE A 64 11.62 12.70 -3.40
C PHE A 64 10.95 11.36 -3.73
N LEU A 65 10.40 11.23 -4.94
CA LEU A 65 9.76 10.02 -5.43
C LEU A 65 10.20 9.76 -6.88
N ARG A 66 10.92 8.65 -7.11
CA ARG A 66 11.50 8.33 -8.43
C ARG A 66 10.45 7.97 -9.47
N THR A 67 9.41 7.26 -9.05
CA THR A 67 8.31 6.85 -9.91
C THR A 67 7.08 7.65 -9.51
N PRO A 68 6.50 8.47 -10.42
CA PRO A 68 5.31 9.23 -10.09
C PRO A 68 4.16 8.30 -9.74
N LEU A 69 3.30 8.73 -8.82
CA LEU A 69 2.07 8.02 -8.51
C LEU A 69 1.04 8.26 -9.60
N ASN A 70 0.21 7.26 -9.85
CA ASN A 70 -0.98 7.44 -10.67
C ASN A 70 -2.02 8.18 -9.84
N GLU A 71 -2.24 9.47 -10.12
CA GLU A 71 -3.29 10.24 -9.45
C GLU A 71 -4.68 9.81 -9.99
N LEU A 72 -5.66 9.71 -9.10
CA LEU A 72 -7.03 9.37 -9.49
C LEU A 72 -7.62 10.50 -10.35
N ARG A 73 -8.18 10.13 -11.51
CA ARG A 73 -8.87 11.04 -12.41
C ARG A 73 -10.15 10.38 -12.95
N PRO A 74 -11.14 11.16 -13.43
CA PRO A 74 -12.37 10.59 -13.99
C PRO A 74 -12.13 9.58 -15.12
N ASP A 75 -11.05 9.75 -15.88
CA ASP A 75 -10.63 8.89 -16.99
C ASP A 75 -9.64 7.79 -16.60
N ASN A 76 -9.19 7.75 -15.34
CA ASN A 76 -8.21 6.78 -14.84
C ASN A 76 -8.62 6.23 -13.47
N THR A 77 -9.40 5.16 -13.49
CA THR A 77 -9.85 4.41 -12.30
C THR A 77 -9.32 2.97 -12.29
N GLU A 78 -8.49 2.61 -13.28
CA GLU A 78 -7.89 1.29 -13.39
C GLU A 78 -6.62 1.18 -12.53
N GLY A 79 -6.35 -0.03 -12.03
CA GLY A 79 -5.20 -0.29 -11.18
C GLY A 79 -5.31 0.38 -9.81
N VAL A 80 -4.16 0.83 -9.28
CA VAL A 80 -4.06 1.60 -8.05
C VAL A 80 -3.87 3.07 -8.38
N THR A 81 -4.76 3.91 -7.88
CA THR A 81 -4.68 5.37 -8.05
C THR A 81 -4.71 6.08 -6.70
N PHE A 82 -4.18 7.30 -6.64
CA PHE A 82 -3.99 8.04 -5.40
C PHE A 82 -4.74 9.38 -5.41
N ILE A 83 -5.32 9.70 -4.25
CA ILE A 83 -5.90 11.00 -3.93
C ILE A 83 -5.07 11.58 -2.79
N TYR A 84 -4.66 12.83 -2.95
CA TYR A 84 -3.94 13.59 -1.94
C TYR A 84 -4.63 14.93 -1.73
N GLU A 85 -4.88 15.25 -0.47
CA GLU A 85 -5.51 16.50 -0.08
C GLU A 85 -4.66 17.15 1.02
N LEU A 86 -4.20 18.37 0.77
CA LEU A 86 -3.53 19.19 1.77
C LEU A 86 -4.58 19.98 2.54
N GLU A 87 -4.63 19.77 3.85
CA GLU A 87 -5.57 20.44 4.74
C GLU A 87 -5.07 21.84 5.11
N PRO A 88 -5.96 22.82 5.37
CA PRO A 88 -5.58 24.16 5.83
C PRO A 88 -4.76 24.17 7.13
N SER A 89 -4.88 23.13 7.95
CA SER A 89 -4.12 22.91 9.18
C SER A 89 -2.63 22.58 8.96
N GLY A 90 -2.21 22.34 7.71
CA GLY A 90 -0.88 21.86 7.39
C GLY A 90 -0.68 20.35 7.59
N THR A 91 -1.77 19.59 7.75
CA THR A 91 -1.79 18.13 7.64
C THR A 91 -2.21 17.70 6.24
N TYR A 92 -2.14 16.40 5.93
CA TYR A 92 -2.62 15.88 4.65
C TYR A 92 -3.45 14.62 4.85
N MET A 93 -4.34 14.36 3.89
CA MET A 93 -4.98 13.08 3.68
C MET A 93 -4.37 12.41 2.46
N LEU A 94 -4.09 11.11 2.57
CA LEU A 94 -3.63 10.28 1.46
C LEU A 94 -4.51 9.04 1.40
N THR A 95 -5.16 8.85 0.26
CA THR A 95 -6.02 7.70 0.00
C THR A 95 -5.57 7.05 -1.29
N PHE A 96 -5.52 5.73 -1.33
CA PHE A 96 -5.44 5.01 -2.60
C PHE A 96 -6.75 4.29 -2.89
N HIS A 97 -7.12 4.34 -4.16
CA HIS A 97 -8.27 3.70 -4.75
C HIS A 97 -7.80 2.52 -5.60
N TYR A 98 -8.54 1.41 -5.57
CA TYR A 98 -8.35 0.33 -6.52
C TYR A 98 -9.67 -0.38 -6.83
N THR A 99 -9.77 -0.86 -8.07
CA THR A 99 -10.98 -1.54 -8.59
C THR A 99 -10.80 -3.07 -8.54
N GLY A 100 -11.80 -3.79 -8.01
CA GLY A 100 -11.92 -5.25 -7.91
C GLY A 100 -13.38 -5.71 -8.17
N PRO A 101 -13.97 -6.61 -7.35
CA PRO A 101 -15.41 -6.91 -7.40
C PRO A 101 -16.28 -5.69 -7.06
N GLY A 102 -15.68 -4.70 -6.40
CA GLY A 102 -16.16 -3.32 -6.33
C GLY A 102 -15.04 -2.30 -6.10
N VAL A 103 -15.46 -1.08 -5.76
CA VAL A 103 -14.59 0.09 -5.55
C VAL A 103 -14.10 0.07 -4.12
N ASN A 104 -12.79 -0.02 -3.94
CA ASN A 104 -12.14 -0.02 -2.64
C ASN A 104 -11.27 1.21 -2.47
N ASN A 105 -11.34 1.80 -1.27
CA ASN A 105 -10.55 2.95 -0.87
C ASN A 105 -9.80 2.60 0.41
N CYS A 106 -8.51 2.94 0.47
CA CYS A 106 -7.71 2.78 1.66
C CYS A 106 -7.08 4.13 2.03
N THR A 107 -7.43 4.64 3.21
CA THR A 107 -6.99 5.95 3.69
C THR A 107 -5.95 5.80 4.79
N LEU A 108 -4.87 6.56 4.65
CA LEU A 108 -3.79 6.64 5.62
C LEU A 108 -4.33 7.12 6.96
N GLN A 109 -4.07 6.36 8.00
CA GLN A 109 -4.48 6.72 9.36
C GLN A 109 -3.40 7.56 10.06
N PRO A 110 -3.76 8.36 11.07
CA PRO A 110 -2.79 9.07 11.90
C PRO A 110 -1.72 8.14 12.47
N LYS A 111 -0.52 8.68 12.73
CA LYS A 111 0.56 7.92 13.35
C LYS A 111 0.13 7.45 14.75
N GLY A 112 0.30 6.16 15.04
CA GLY A 112 -0.11 5.55 16.31
C GLY A 112 -1.46 4.84 16.29
N SER A 113 -2.20 4.91 15.18
CA SER A 113 -3.38 4.07 14.96
C SER A 113 -3.02 2.58 14.95
N ARG A 114 -3.96 1.72 15.38
CA ARG A 114 -3.78 0.26 15.38
C ARG A 114 -3.48 -0.29 14.00
N GLU A 115 -4.09 0.29 12.98
CA GLU A 115 -3.86 -0.02 11.58
C GLU A 115 -3.39 1.22 10.85
N ARG A 116 -2.40 1.04 9.97
CA ARG A 116 -1.79 2.14 9.20
C ARG A 116 -2.69 2.62 8.06
N TRP A 117 -3.42 1.71 7.43
CA TRP A 117 -4.32 1.93 6.31
C TRP A 117 -5.68 1.38 6.67
N HIS A 118 -6.67 2.25 6.75
CA HIS A 118 -8.06 1.84 6.93
C HIS A 118 -8.71 1.70 5.56
N CYS A 119 -9.21 0.50 5.23
CA CYS A 119 -9.79 0.20 3.93
C CYS A 119 -11.30 -0.03 4.04
N SER A 120 -12.05 0.52 3.09
CA SER A 120 -13.50 0.36 2.97
C SER A 120 -13.92 0.27 1.50
N GLY A 121 -15.06 -0.33 1.23
CA GLY A 121 -15.54 -0.53 -0.13
C GLY A 121 -16.51 -1.68 -0.27
N PHE A 122 -16.95 -1.90 -1.50
CA PHE A 122 -17.71 -3.08 -1.90
C PHE A 122 -16.68 -4.13 -2.35
N TYR A 123 -16.40 -5.08 -1.46
CA TYR A 123 -15.41 -6.14 -1.67
C TYR A 123 -15.87 -7.18 -2.66
#